data_AF-A0A1I7V2R8-F1
#
_entry.id   AF-A0A1I7V2R8-F1
#
_cell.length_a   1.000
_cell.length_b   1.000
_cell.length_c   1.000
_cell.angle_alpha   90.00
_cell.angle_beta   90.00
_cell.angle_gamma   90.00
#
_symmetry.space_group_name_H-M   'P 1'
#
loop_
_entity.id
_entity.type
_entity.pdbx_description
1 polymer ?
#
loop_
_entity_poly.entity_id
_entity_poly.type
_entity_poly.pdbx_seq_one_letter_code
_entity_poly.pdbx_strand_id
1 'polypeptide(L)'
;MPRRNRPPRPQRFPPQPARNCTPVETIFLIFLVGLIVWVAAYVYENAEAFKIVEDPVDTPPNFADYQFDYEQYKERKRQLIEQAEREVEIAQNDERVRALRRDHLEKKEVSEIDEKFMSKWVPDPSRFHGIEEFLQMTRSNGTIVEEYFYMTSPSIQAEGDDYLVGFATKTQELLKKLDIDGCSYSPNSECHDSEIDLLNGDLYMYEYLSGLEVQLKITRVFYIPSYVLLEHDPTLS
;
A
#
# COMPACT_ATOMS: atom_id res chain seq x y z
N MET A 1 -68.75 2.70 -62.68
CA MET A 1 -68.54 3.02 -61.25
C MET A 1 -68.52 1.73 -60.43
N PRO A 2 -67.37 1.31 -59.86
CA PRO A 2 -67.33 0.25 -58.86
C PRO A 2 -67.22 0.82 -57.44
N ARG A 3 -68.07 0.31 -56.53
CA ARG A 3 -68.13 0.63 -55.09
C ARG A 3 -66.87 0.14 -54.37
N ARG A 4 -66.19 1.03 -53.63
CA ARG A 4 -65.17 0.64 -52.65
C ARG A 4 -65.84 0.19 -51.34
N ASN A 5 -65.50 -1.03 -50.92
CA ASN A 5 -65.85 -1.59 -49.62
C ASN A 5 -65.19 -0.81 -48.48
N ARG A 6 -65.96 -0.52 -47.41
CA ARG A 6 -65.44 0.09 -46.17
C ARG A 6 -64.83 -1.00 -45.26
N PRO A 7 -63.76 -0.67 -44.51
CA PRO A 7 -63.17 -1.58 -43.52
C PRO A 7 -64.05 -1.72 -42.26
N PRO A 8 -63.88 -2.81 -41.48
CA PRO A 8 -64.67 -3.08 -40.28
C PRO A 8 -64.31 -2.12 -39.13
N ARG A 9 -65.29 -1.84 -38.28
CA ARG A 9 -65.13 -0.97 -37.09
C ARG A 9 -64.28 -1.67 -36.01
N PRO A 10 -63.41 -0.92 -35.30
CA PRO A 10 -62.69 -1.44 -34.15
C PRO A 10 -63.64 -1.66 -32.96
N GLN A 11 -63.46 -2.79 -32.27
CA GLN A 11 -64.13 -3.11 -31.01
C GLN A 11 -63.61 -2.16 -29.91
N ARG A 12 -64.54 -1.53 -29.18
CA ARG A 12 -64.22 -0.70 -28.00
C ARG A 12 -64.02 -1.62 -26.79
N PHE A 13 -62.84 -1.59 -26.20
CA PHE A 13 -62.61 -2.14 -24.85
C PHE A 13 -63.36 -1.29 -23.81
N PRO A 14 -63.93 -1.90 -22.76
CA PRO A 14 -64.56 -1.14 -21.69
C PRO A 14 -63.50 -0.32 -20.93
N PRO A 15 -63.84 0.88 -20.43
CA PRO A 15 -62.93 1.68 -19.64
C PRO A 15 -62.62 0.96 -18.32
N GLN A 16 -61.34 0.82 -18.00
CA GLN A 16 -60.93 0.37 -16.67
C GLN A 16 -61.22 1.49 -15.65
N PRO A 17 -61.74 1.16 -14.45
CA PRO A 17 -61.97 2.14 -13.41
C PRO A 17 -60.63 2.73 -12.97
N ALA A 18 -60.56 4.06 -12.90
CA ALA A 18 -59.40 4.76 -12.37
C ALA A 18 -59.13 4.28 -10.94
N ARG A 19 -57.93 3.76 -10.69
CA ARG A 19 -57.45 3.46 -9.33
C ARG A 19 -57.36 4.78 -8.58
N ASN A 20 -58.32 5.03 -7.72
CA ASN A 20 -58.23 6.12 -6.75
C ASN A 20 -57.11 5.76 -5.77
N CYS A 21 -56.00 6.51 -5.82
CA CYS A 21 -54.94 6.42 -4.82
C CYS A 21 -55.55 6.60 -3.44
N THR A 22 -55.30 5.66 -2.56
CA THR A 22 -55.79 5.74 -1.18
C THR A 22 -55.05 6.86 -0.45
N PRO A 23 -55.66 7.53 0.53
CA PRO A 23 -55.01 8.60 1.29
C PRO A 23 -53.69 8.14 1.94
N VAL A 24 -53.54 6.85 2.22
CA VAL A 24 -52.31 6.24 2.74
C VAL A 24 -51.19 6.24 1.70
N GLU A 25 -51.48 5.92 0.43
CA GLU A 25 -50.50 5.97 -0.67
C GLU A 25 -50.07 7.42 -0.94
N THR A 26 -50.98 8.38 -0.83
CA THR A 26 -50.63 9.80 -0.97
C THR A 26 -49.69 10.27 0.14
N ILE A 27 -49.95 9.88 1.39
CA ILE A 27 -49.07 10.21 2.52
C ILE A 27 -47.69 9.59 2.33
N PHE A 28 -47.61 8.32 1.93
CA PHE A 28 -46.35 7.64 1.70
C PHE A 28 -45.51 8.30 0.60
N LEU A 29 -46.15 8.74 -0.49
CA LEU A 29 -45.48 9.48 -1.56
C LEU A 29 -44.95 10.84 -1.09
N ILE A 30 -45.71 11.57 -0.25
CA ILE A 30 -45.25 12.84 0.32
C ILE A 30 -44.02 12.63 1.21
N PHE A 31 -44.03 11.59 2.05
CA PHE A 31 -42.88 11.24 2.89
C PHE A 31 -41.67 10.83 2.05
N LEU A 32 -41.86 10.03 0.99
CA LEU A 32 -40.78 9.57 0.13
C LEU A 32 -40.14 10.76 -0.61
N VAL A 33 -40.94 11.67 -1.15
CA VAL A 33 -40.43 12.88 -1.80
C VAL A 33 -39.71 13.78 -0.80
N GLY A 34 -40.28 13.95 0.41
CA GLY A 34 -39.64 14.70 1.49
C GLY A 34 -38.29 14.11 1.91
N LEU A 35 -38.20 12.77 2.02
CA LEU A 35 -36.95 12.07 2.33
C LEU A 35 -35.92 12.25 1.22
N ILE A 36 -36.32 12.13 -0.05
CA ILE A 36 -35.41 12.32 -1.20
C ILE A 36 -34.88 13.75 -1.22
N VAL A 37 -35.75 14.75 -1.01
CA VAL A 37 -35.33 16.16 -0.96
C VAL A 37 -34.41 16.41 0.24
N TRP A 38 -34.71 15.82 1.40
CA TRP A 38 -33.88 15.95 2.60
C TRP A 38 -32.51 15.30 2.42
N VAL A 39 -32.45 14.09 1.85
CA VAL A 39 -31.18 13.41 1.53
C VAL A 39 -30.41 14.20 0.49
N ALA A 40 -31.06 14.73 -0.56
CA ALA A 40 -30.40 15.55 -1.56
C ALA A 40 -29.86 16.86 -0.99
N ALA A 41 -30.60 17.53 -0.10
CA ALA A 41 -30.15 18.73 0.59
C ALA A 41 -29.00 18.42 1.56
N TYR A 42 -29.10 17.33 2.32
CA TYR A 42 -28.04 16.86 3.19
C TYR A 42 -26.77 16.51 2.40
N VAL A 43 -26.89 15.80 1.29
CA VAL A 43 -25.76 15.51 0.39
C VAL A 43 -25.20 16.79 -0.22
N TYR A 44 -26.04 17.76 -0.62
CA TYR A 44 -25.57 19.02 -1.20
C TYR A 44 -24.86 19.93 -0.18
N GLU A 45 -25.40 20.08 1.03
CA GLU A 45 -24.77 20.85 2.11
C GLU A 45 -23.48 20.18 2.61
N ASN A 46 -23.41 18.85 2.60
CA ASN A 46 -22.20 18.10 2.98
C ASN A 46 -21.27 17.81 1.79
N ALA A 47 -21.66 18.12 0.55
CA ALA A 47 -20.80 17.94 -0.62
C ALA A 47 -19.58 18.88 -0.58
N GLU A 48 -19.68 20.02 0.11
CA GLU A 48 -18.54 20.92 0.31
C GLU A 48 -17.49 20.35 1.28
N ALA A 49 -17.81 19.31 2.07
CA ALA A 49 -16.85 18.58 2.89
C ALA A 49 -16.07 17.51 2.10
N PHE A 50 -16.47 17.22 0.86
CA PHE A 50 -15.78 16.31 -0.07
C PHE A 50 -15.38 17.05 -1.35
N LYS A 51 -14.83 18.26 -1.22
CA LYS A 51 -13.87 18.70 -2.23
C LYS A 51 -12.68 17.77 -2.10
N ILE A 52 -12.60 16.79 -2.99
CA ILE A 52 -11.30 16.25 -3.39
C ILE A 52 -10.50 17.49 -3.79
N VAL A 53 -9.55 17.86 -2.95
CA VAL A 53 -8.49 18.77 -3.36
C VAL A 53 -7.75 18.00 -4.43
N GLU A 54 -8.19 18.12 -5.68
CA GLU A 54 -7.32 17.90 -6.83
C GLU A 54 -6.29 19.02 -6.77
N ASP A 55 -5.32 18.88 -5.86
CA ASP A 55 -4.09 19.63 -5.98
C ASP A 55 -3.48 19.17 -7.30
N PRO A 56 -3.26 20.08 -8.28
CA PRO A 56 -2.60 19.70 -9.50
C PRO A 56 -1.22 19.17 -9.14
N VAL A 57 -1.00 17.88 -9.40
CA VAL A 57 0.29 17.18 -9.33
C VAL A 57 1.16 17.73 -10.46
N ASP A 58 1.65 18.96 -10.29
CA ASP A 58 2.53 19.61 -11.28
C ASP A 58 3.71 20.32 -10.63
N THR A 59 3.77 20.37 -9.30
CA THR A 59 5.02 20.74 -8.61
C THR A 59 5.79 19.48 -8.24
N PRO A 60 6.98 19.24 -8.82
CA PRO A 60 7.83 18.14 -8.41
C PRO A 60 8.13 18.24 -6.90
N PRO A 61 8.34 17.11 -6.21
CA PRO A 61 8.62 17.12 -4.79
C PRO A 61 9.83 18.02 -4.50
N ASN A 62 9.66 19.02 -3.63
CA ASN A 62 10.77 19.85 -3.21
C ASN A 62 11.61 19.09 -2.17
N PHE A 63 12.74 18.53 -2.63
CA PHE A 63 13.68 17.80 -1.78
C PHE A 63 14.56 18.73 -0.92
N ALA A 64 14.58 20.04 -1.17
CA ALA A 64 15.48 20.99 -0.51
C ALA A 64 15.23 21.15 1.00
N ASP A 65 14.02 20.80 1.45
CA ASP A 65 13.66 20.83 2.87
C ASP A 65 14.24 19.64 3.67
N TYR A 66 14.83 18.65 2.97
CA TYR A 66 15.42 17.46 3.56
C TYR A 66 16.95 17.52 3.41
N GLN A 67 17.67 17.43 4.54
CA GLN A 67 19.12 17.26 4.50
C GLN A 67 19.45 15.87 3.94
N PHE A 68 20.24 15.83 2.87
CA PHE A 68 20.78 14.60 2.30
C PHE A 68 22.28 14.78 2.07
N ASP A 69 23.08 14.03 2.83
CA ASP A 69 24.54 13.97 2.67
C ASP A 69 24.88 12.74 1.83
N TYR A 70 25.17 12.99 0.55
CA TYR A 70 25.41 11.93 -0.42
C TYR A 70 26.65 11.08 -0.10
N GLU A 71 27.72 11.69 0.43
CA GLU A 71 28.95 10.95 0.75
C GLU A 71 28.74 10.09 2.00
N GLN A 72 28.05 10.62 3.01
CA GLN A 72 27.64 9.83 4.17
C GLN A 72 26.72 8.67 3.78
N TYR A 73 25.74 8.91 2.92
CA TYR A 73 24.84 7.89 2.40
C TYR A 73 25.60 6.75 1.70
N LYS A 74 26.51 7.08 0.78
CA LYS A 74 27.32 6.09 0.06
C LYS A 74 28.16 5.24 1.00
N GLU A 75 28.79 5.87 1.98
CA GLU A 75 29.58 5.16 2.99
C GLU A 75 28.71 4.20 3.80
N ARG A 76 27.55 4.66 4.30
CA ARG A 76 26.62 3.81 5.06
C ARG A 76 26.08 2.65 4.23
N LYS A 77 25.76 2.88 2.94
CA LYS A 77 25.35 1.81 2.02
C LYS A 77 26.42 0.75 1.87
N ARG A 78 27.68 1.16 1.70
CA ARG A 78 28.81 0.24 1.62
C ARG A 78 28.93 -0.58 2.90
N GLN A 79 28.81 0.05 4.06
CA GLN A 79 28.90 -0.64 5.35
C GLN A 79 27.79 -1.67 5.55
N LEU A 80 26.54 -1.37 5.13
CA LEU A 80 25.44 -2.32 5.19
C LEU A 80 25.69 -3.56 4.30
N ILE A 81 26.22 -3.35 3.09
CA ILE A 81 26.58 -4.45 2.19
C ILE A 81 27.68 -5.31 2.81
N GLU A 82 28.77 -4.70 3.26
CA GLU A 82 29.88 -5.42 3.90
C GLU A 82 29.41 -6.16 5.18
N GLN A 83 28.47 -5.58 5.93
CA GLN A 83 27.89 -6.24 7.10
C GLN A 83 27.05 -7.45 6.71
N ALA A 84 26.19 -7.33 5.71
CA ALA A 84 25.38 -8.44 5.22
C ALA A 84 26.25 -9.60 4.70
N GLU A 85 27.33 -9.31 3.99
CA GLU A 85 28.30 -10.32 3.54
C GLU A 85 28.95 -11.07 4.71
N ARG A 86 29.36 -10.36 5.76
CA ARG A 86 29.89 -10.98 6.99
C ARG A 86 28.84 -11.85 7.69
N GLU A 87 27.58 -11.43 7.71
CA GLU A 87 26.50 -12.17 8.34
C GLU A 87 26.19 -13.48 7.60
N VAL A 88 26.34 -13.50 6.27
CA VAL A 88 26.30 -14.74 5.50
C VAL A 88 27.44 -15.69 5.90
N GLU A 89 28.66 -15.18 6.05
CA GLU A 89 29.81 -15.99 6.49
C GLU A 89 29.60 -16.56 7.90
N ILE A 90 29.14 -15.74 8.85
CA ILE A 90 28.83 -16.16 10.22
C ILE A 90 27.73 -17.24 10.20
N ALA A 91 26.63 -16.98 9.49
CA ALA A 91 25.53 -17.92 9.38
C ALA A 91 25.92 -19.23 8.67
N GLN A 92 26.99 -19.28 7.88
CA GLN A 92 27.48 -20.55 7.29
C GLN A 92 28.41 -21.32 8.23
N ASN A 93 29.25 -20.59 8.96
CA ASN A 93 30.34 -21.18 9.75
C ASN A 93 29.99 -21.44 11.22
N ASP A 94 28.98 -20.76 11.76
CA ASP A 94 28.54 -20.92 13.15
C ASP A 94 27.25 -21.76 13.23
N GLU A 95 27.36 -22.98 13.75
CA GLU A 95 26.22 -23.89 13.94
C GLU A 95 25.18 -23.35 14.93
N ARG A 96 25.62 -22.61 15.94
CA ARG A 96 24.76 -22.04 16.97
C ARG A 96 23.88 -20.93 16.39
N VAL A 97 24.49 -20.04 15.59
CA VAL A 97 23.74 -19.00 14.86
C VAL A 97 22.72 -19.64 13.91
N ARG A 98 23.10 -20.68 13.17
CA ARG A 98 22.18 -21.41 12.28
C ARG A 98 21.00 -22.01 13.03
N ALA A 99 21.24 -22.62 14.18
CA ALA A 99 20.19 -23.19 15.01
C ALA A 99 19.21 -22.10 15.48
N LEU A 100 19.72 -21.01 16.06
CA LEU A 100 18.89 -19.90 16.52
C LEU A 100 18.09 -19.26 15.39
N ARG A 101 18.70 -19.09 14.21
CA ARG A 101 18.03 -18.53 13.03
C ARG A 101 16.88 -19.42 12.56
N ARG A 102 17.10 -20.74 12.51
CA ARG A 102 16.04 -21.70 12.19
C ARG A 102 14.91 -21.66 13.20
N ASP A 103 15.27 -21.64 14.49
CA ASP A 103 14.31 -21.73 15.57
C ASP A 103 13.44 -20.47 15.68
N HIS A 104 14.00 -19.29 15.41
CA HIS A 104 13.31 -18.01 15.60
C HIS A 104 12.81 -17.35 14.31
N LEU A 105 13.49 -17.52 13.18
CA LEU A 105 13.25 -16.72 11.97
C LEU A 105 12.79 -17.54 10.75
N GLU A 106 13.13 -18.83 10.64
CA GLU A 106 12.63 -19.69 9.57
C GLU A 106 11.16 -20.11 9.83
N LYS A 107 10.28 -19.11 9.81
CA LYS A 107 8.84 -19.23 10.01
C LYS A 107 8.09 -19.16 8.69
N LYS A 108 6.84 -19.61 8.70
CA LYS A 108 5.96 -19.48 7.53
C LYS A 108 5.34 -18.10 7.45
N GLU A 109 4.97 -17.56 8.59
CA GLU A 109 4.28 -16.28 8.71
C GLU A 109 5.05 -15.36 9.63
N VAL A 110 4.97 -14.06 9.35
CA VAL A 110 5.61 -13.00 10.14
C VAL A 110 5.07 -12.96 11.57
N SER A 111 3.79 -13.30 11.76
CA SER A 111 3.12 -13.41 13.06
C SER A 111 3.75 -14.47 13.98
N GLU A 112 4.46 -15.46 13.43
CA GLU A 112 5.13 -16.52 14.21
C GLU A 112 6.52 -16.10 14.73
N ILE A 113 7.03 -14.93 14.35
CA ILE A 113 8.31 -14.40 14.84
C ILE A 113 8.12 -13.82 16.24
N ASP A 114 9.01 -14.18 17.17
CA ASP A 114 8.96 -13.62 18.53
C ASP A 114 9.04 -12.08 18.49
N GLU A 115 8.18 -11.41 19.25
CA GLU A 115 8.04 -9.94 19.30
C GLU A 115 9.39 -9.21 19.47
N LYS A 116 10.32 -9.80 20.25
CA LYS A 116 11.67 -9.25 20.49
C LYS A 116 12.50 -9.06 19.21
N PHE A 117 12.17 -9.80 18.14
CA PHE A 117 12.86 -9.76 16.84
C PHE A 117 12.14 -8.90 15.80
N MET A 118 10.85 -8.57 15.99
CA MET A 118 10.02 -7.88 14.98
C MET A 118 10.51 -6.47 14.60
N SER A 119 11.35 -5.84 15.41
CA SER A 119 11.95 -4.52 15.16
C SER A 119 13.47 -4.56 14.92
N LYS A 120 14.04 -5.75 14.70
CA LYS A 120 15.50 -5.97 14.62
C LYS A 120 16.02 -6.18 13.20
N TRP A 121 15.16 -5.96 12.20
CA TRP A 121 15.49 -6.10 10.80
C TRP A 121 16.50 -5.06 10.34
N VAL A 122 17.50 -5.49 9.57
CA VAL A 122 18.53 -4.66 8.97
C VAL A 122 18.48 -4.85 7.46
N PRO A 123 18.48 -3.76 6.67
CA PRO A 123 18.45 -3.85 5.22
C PRO A 123 19.71 -4.52 4.67
N ASP A 124 19.54 -5.30 3.61
CA ASP A 124 20.62 -5.83 2.78
C ASP A 124 20.54 -5.25 1.35
N PRO A 125 21.13 -4.06 1.13
CA PRO A 125 21.12 -3.39 -0.17
C PRO A 125 21.64 -4.23 -1.34
N SER A 126 22.46 -5.25 -1.09
CA SER A 126 23.04 -6.09 -2.15
C SER A 126 22.01 -6.97 -2.86
N ARG A 127 20.88 -7.25 -2.17
CA ARG A 127 19.77 -8.07 -2.67
C ARG A 127 18.55 -7.24 -3.09
N PHE A 128 18.70 -5.92 -3.16
CA PHE A 128 17.60 -5.05 -3.54
C PHE A 128 17.44 -5.02 -5.06
N HIS A 129 16.20 -5.02 -5.53
CA HIS A 129 15.86 -4.96 -6.96
C HIS A 129 14.79 -3.89 -7.23
N GLY A 130 14.81 -3.32 -8.44
CA GLY A 130 13.83 -2.32 -8.91
C GLY A 130 13.97 -0.90 -8.33
N ILE A 131 14.75 -0.71 -7.26
CA ILE A 131 14.91 0.61 -6.61
C ILE A 131 15.59 1.62 -7.52
N GLU A 132 16.68 1.26 -8.19
CA GLU A 132 17.38 2.19 -9.08
C GLU A 132 16.48 2.65 -10.23
N GLU A 133 15.70 1.74 -10.81
CA GLU A 133 14.72 2.05 -11.84
C GLU A 133 13.61 2.98 -11.32
N PHE A 134 13.07 2.70 -10.12
CA PHE A 134 12.12 3.59 -9.44
C PHE A 134 12.69 5.01 -9.26
N LEU A 135 13.91 5.12 -8.75
CA LEU A 135 14.57 6.40 -8.47
C LEU A 135 14.82 7.19 -9.76
N GLN A 136 15.16 6.52 -10.86
CA GLN A 136 15.34 7.15 -12.16
C GLN A 136 14.00 7.63 -12.76
N MET A 137 12.96 6.80 -12.73
CA MET A 137 11.63 7.16 -13.22
C MET A 137 11.06 8.37 -12.48
N THR A 138 11.25 8.41 -11.16
CA THR A 138 10.76 9.50 -10.29
C THR A 138 11.75 10.67 -10.16
N ARG A 139 12.92 10.60 -10.82
CA ARG A 139 14.00 11.61 -10.75
C ARG A 139 14.43 11.95 -9.32
N SER A 140 14.47 10.92 -8.46
CA SER A 140 14.76 11.04 -7.03
C SER A 140 16.09 10.39 -6.64
N ASN A 141 16.91 9.99 -7.61
CA ASN A 141 18.29 9.57 -7.39
C ASN A 141 19.13 10.72 -6.80
N GLY A 142 20.02 10.40 -5.86
CA GLY A 142 20.83 11.39 -5.14
C GLY A 142 20.01 12.28 -4.21
N THR A 143 18.90 11.77 -3.67
CA THR A 143 18.05 12.50 -2.70
C THR A 143 17.77 11.65 -1.45
N ILE A 144 17.09 12.25 -0.47
CA ILE A 144 16.62 11.55 0.73
C ILE A 144 15.69 10.35 0.42
N VAL A 145 15.06 10.32 -0.76
CA VAL A 145 14.25 9.16 -1.20
C VAL A 145 15.14 7.95 -1.41
N GLU A 146 16.30 8.15 -2.03
CA GLU A 146 17.29 7.08 -2.20
C GLU A 146 17.78 6.57 -0.85
N GLU A 147 18.04 7.46 0.11
CA GLU A 147 18.38 7.05 1.48
C GLU A 147 17.26 6.22 2.10
N TYR A 148 16.00 6.65 1.97
CA TYR A 148 14.85 5.94 2.53
C TYR A 148 14.81 4.48 2.06
N PHE A 149 14.91 4.24 0.76
CA PHE A 149 14.80 2.90 0.20
C PHE A 149 15.95 1.99 0.62
N TYR A 150 17.17 2.51 0.72
CA TYR A 150 18.36 1.71 1.02
C TYR A 150 18.70 1.58 2.51
N MET A 151 18.26 2.52 3.36
CA MET A 151 18.68 2.59 4.77
C MET A 151 17.57 2.27 5.77
N THR A 152 16.31 2.40 5.38
CA THR A 152 15.22 2.32 6.38
C THR A 152 14.87 0.88 6.68
N SER A 153 15.00 0.50 7.95
CA SER A 153 14.51 -0.78 8.47
C SER A 153 13.00 -0.75 8.72
N PRO A 154 12.28 -1.84 8.41
CA PRO A 154 10.91 -2.01 8.84
C PRO A 154 10.87 -2.33 10.34
N SER A 155 9.81 -1.85 10.99
CA SER A 155 9.34 -2.36 12.27
C SER A 155 8.02 -3.06 12.04
N ILE A 156 7.92 -4.27 12.56
CA ILE A 156 6.69 -5.05 12.49
C ILE A 156 6.05 -5.07 13.88
N GLN A 157 4.73 -4.97 13.93
CA GLN A 157 3.96 -5.10 15.17
C GLN A 157 2.83 -6.08 14.92
N ALA A 158 2.66 -7.06 15.81
CA ALA A 158 1.51 -7.96 15.76
C ALA A 158 0.23 -7.20 16.13
N GLU A 159 -0.83 -7.39 15.36
CA GLU A 159 -2.16 -6.84 15.62
C GLU A 159 -3.20 -7.95 15.50
N GLY A 160 -3.38 -8.73 16.58
CA GLY A 160 -4.26 -9.89 16.56
C GLY A 160 -3.70 -11.00 15.69
N ASP A 161 -4.46 -11.40 14.67
CA ASP A 161 -4.03 -12.38 13.65
C ASP A 161 -3.29 -11.71 12.47
N ASP A 162 -3.26 -10.36 12.44
CA ASP A 162 -2.59 -9.56 11.41
C ASP A 162 -1.28 -8.95 11.94
N TYR A 163 -0.59 -8.22 11.06
CA TYR A 163 0.59 -7.43 11.43
C TYR A 163 0.58 -6.07 10.74
N LEU A 164 1.11 -5.07 11.44
CA LEU A 164 1.40 -3.75 10.89
C LEU A 164 2.88 -3.65 10.58
N VAL A 165 3.20 -3.21 9.36
CA VAL A 165 4.57 -2.86 8.97
C VAL A 165 4.71 -1.36 8.88
N GLY A 166 5.63 -0.82 9.67
CA GLY A 166 5.94 0.60 9.71
C GLY A 166 7.40 0.85 9.34
N PHE A 167 7.64 1.98 8.70
CA PHE A 167 8.98 2.52 8.48
C PHE A 167 9.12 3.81 9.28
N ALA A 168 10.11 3.86 10.18
CA ALA A 168 10.38 5.06 10.96
C ALA A 168 11.02 6.12 10.06
N THR A 169 10.22 6.88 9.32
CA THR A 169 10.70 7.91 8.41
C THR A 169 9.93 9.23 8.55
N LYS A 170 10.65 10.33 8.34
CA LYS A 170 10.06 11.67 8.16
C LYS A 170 9.71 11.96 6.69
N THR A 171 10.03 11.05 5.78
CA THR A 171 9.83 11.22 4.33
C THR A 171 8.47 10.74 3.85
N GLN A 172 7.55 10.31 4.73
CA GLN A 172 6.29 9.70 4.30
C GLN A 172 5.46 10.61 3.38
N GLU A 173 5.37 11.91 3.71
CA GLU A 173 4.68 12.90 2.86
C GLU A 173 5.41 13.20 1.55
N LEU A 174 6.72 12.98 1.51
CA LEU A 174 7.50 13.09 0.29
C LEU A 174 7.27 11.88 -0.63
N LEU A 175 7.28 10.68 -0.05
CA LEU A 175 7.07 9.42 -0.76
C LEU A 175 5.70 9.37 -1.45
N LYS A 176 4.65 9.87 -0.79
CA LYS A 176 3.29 9.97 -1.37
C LYS A 176 3.20 10.83 -2.64
N LYS A 177 4.16 11.73 -2.86
CA LYS A 177 4.22 12.60 -4.05
C LYS A 177 4.98 11.98 -5.21
N LEU A 178 5.62 10.83 -4.99
CA LEU A 178 6.31 10.10 -6.04
C LEU A 178 5.27 9.35 -6.86
N ASP A 179 5.34 9.53 -8.16
CA ASP A 179 4.41 8.96 -9.11
C ASP A 179 5.18 8.30 -10.26
N ILE A 180 4.74 7.12 -10.65
CA ILE A 180 5.20 6.44 -11.85
C ILE A 180 3.99 6.22 -12.74
N ASP A 181 3.93 6.99 -13.82
CA ASP A 181 2.96 6.78 -14.90
C ASP A 181 1.50 6.75 -14.40
N GLY A 182 1.16 7.72 -13.54
CA GLY A 182 -0.15 7.88 -12.92
C GLY A 182 -0.36 7.01 -11.67
N CYS A 183 0.65 6.23 -11.27
CA CYS A 183 0.62 5.45 -10.04
C CYS A 183 1.45 6.09 -8.92
N SER A 184 0.76 6.66 -7.94
CA SER A 184 1.39 7.28 -6.78
C SER A 184 1.86 6.24 -5.76
N TYR A 185 3.08 6.41 -5.24
CA TYR A 185 3.67 5.58 -4.19
C TYR A 185 3.02 5.90 -2.83
N SER A 186 1.84 5.33 -2.60
CA SER A 186 1.03 5.54 -1.41
C SER A 186 0.39 4.22 -0.96
N PRO A 187 0.30 3.92 0.35
CA PRO A 187 -0.33 2.70 0.85
C PRO A 187 -1.82 2.56 0.49
N ASN A 188 -2.49 3.67 0.17
CA ASN A 188 -3.93 3.69 -0.14
C ASN A 188 -4.20 3.82 -1.64
N SER A 189 -3.20 3.61 -2.49
CA SER A 189 -3.35 3.69 -3.93
C SER A 189 -3.78 2.35 -4.50
N GLU A 190 -4.79 2.31 -5.37
CA GLU A 190 -5.27 1.06 -5.99
C GLU A 190 -4.23 0.39 -6.92
N CYS A 191 -3.22 1.15 -7.35
CA CYS A 191 -2.16 0.68 -8.24
C CYS A 191 -0.87 0.29 -7.53
N HIS A 192 -0.81 0.45 -6.19
CA HIS A 192 0.36 0.14 -5.38
C HIS A 192 0.00 -0.96 -4.38
N ASP A 193 0.63 -2.12 -4.53
CA ASP A 193 0.45 -3.27 -3.66
C ASP A 193 1.76 -3.64 -2.96
N SER A 194 1.66 -4.28 -1.81
CA SER A 194 2.81 -4.69 -0.99
C SER A 194 2.61 -6.08 -0.41
N GLU A 195 3.59 -6.95 -0.61
CA GLU A 195 3.62 -8.31 -0.08
C GLU A 195 4.86 -8.51 0.79
N ILE A 196 4.75 -9.41 1.76
CA ILE A 196 5.86 -9.75 2.65
C ILE A 196 5.97 -11.27 2.76
N ASP A 197 7.19 -11.78 2.59
CA ASP A 197 7.51 -13.19 2.74
C ASP A 197 8.68 -13.38 3.71
N LEU A 198 8.72 -14.55 4.34
CA LEU A 198 9.88 -15.04 5.08
C LEU A 198 10.55 -16.17 4.31
N LEU A 199 11.80 -15.95 3.89
CA LEU A 199 12.58 -16.94 3.16
C LEU A 199 13.91 -17.16 3.87
N ASN A 200 14.13 -18.37 4.37
CA ASN A 200 15.36 -18.77 5.08
C ASN A 200 15.73 -17.82 6.24
N GLY A 201 14.73 -17.29 6.95
CA GLY A 201 14.91 -16.37 8.07
C GLY A 201 15.19 -14.91 7.68
N ASP A 202 15.13 -14.58 6.39
CA ASP A 202 15.13 -13.20 5.91
C ASP A 202 13.71 -12.74 5.58
N LEU A 203 13.46 -11.46 5.81
CA LEU A 203 12.24 -10.77 5.44
C LEU A 203 12.38 -10.22 4.02
N TYR A 204 11.52 -10.66 3.13
CA TYR A 204 11.39 -10.14 1.79
C TYR A 204 10.17 -9.23 1.75
N MET A 205 10.35 -8.00 1.30
CA MET A 205 9.27 -7.06 1.03
C MET A 205 9.22 -6.79 -0.46
N TYR A 206 8.08 -7.08 -1.07
CA TYR A 206 7.80 -6.82 -2.46
C TYR A 206 6.83 -5.66 -2.56
N GLU A 207 7.12 -4.69 -3.41
CA GLU A 207 6.22 -3.58 -3.70
C GLU A 207 5.98 -3.55 -5.20
N TYR A 208 4.72 -3.50 -5.61
CA TYR A 208 4.30 -3.54 -7.00
C TYR A 208 3.60 -2.24 -7.34
N LEU A 209 4.13 -1.51 -8.32
CA LEU A 209 3.51 -0.30 -8.85
C LEU A 209 3.06 -0.55 -10.28
N SER A 210 1.77 -0.34 -10.55
CA SER A 210 1.16 -0.55 -11.87
C SER A 210 0.63 0.77 -12.43
N GLY A 211 1.46 1.45 -13.23
CA GLY A 211 1.04 2.60 -14.04
C GLY A 211 0.21 2.19 -15.26
N LEU A 212 -0.09 3.16 -16.12
CA LEU A 212 -0.90 2.97 -17.34
C LEU A 212 -0.22 2.05 -18.36
N GLU A 213 1.09 2.21 -18.54
CA GLU A 213 1.95 1.49 -19.49
C GLU A 213 3.16 0.84 -18.80
N VAL A 214 3.46 1.22 -17.55
CA VAL A 214 4.62 0.74 -16.79
C VAL A 214 4.20 -0.16 -15.63
N GLN A 215 4.90 -1.27 -15.43
CA GLN A 215 4.83 -2.07 -14.20
C GLN A 215 6.22 -2.15 -13.58
N LEU A 216 6.31 -1.87 -12.29
CA LEU A 216 7.55 -1.93 -11.55
C LEU A 216 7.40 -2.81 -10.32
N LYS A 217 8.34 -3.73 -10.15
CA LYS A 217 8.49 -4.53 -8.92
C LYS A 217 9.73 -4.05 -8.19
N ILE A 218 9.55 -3.57 -6.98
CA ILE A 218 10.62 -3.29 -6.04
C ILE A 218 10.73 -4.48 -5.09
N THR A 219 11.96 -4.87 -4.76
CA THR A 219 12.22 -5.90 -3.75
C THR A 219 13.25 -5.38 -2.77
N ARG A 220 12.91 -5.42 -1.48
CA ARG A 220 13.80 -5.10 -0.36
C ARG A 220 13.92 -6.33 0.53
N VAL A 221 15.13 -6.62 0.98
CA VAL A 221 15.44 -7.81 1.77
C VAL A 221 16.09 -7.41 3.09
N PHE A 222 15.62 -7.99 4.18
CA PHE A 222 16.10 -7.65 5.51
C PHE A 222 16.48 -8.92 6.26
N TYR A 223 17.52 -8.81 7.08
CA TYR A 223 17.99 -9.89 7.94
C TYR A 223 18.04 -9.42 9.38
N ILE A 224 18.07 -10.34 10.33
CA ILE A 224 18.40 -10.03 11.72
C ILE A 224 19.86 -10.41 11.97
N PRO A 225 20.70 -9.47 12.45
CA PRO A 225 22.10 -9.74 12.71
C PRO A 225 22.32 -10.86 13.73
N SER A 226 23.37 -11.65 13.54
CA SER A 226 23.69 -12.81 14.38
C SER A 226 23.90 -12.45 15.85
N TYR A 227 24.46 -11.27 16.13
CA TYR A 227 24.66 -10.82 17.52
C TYR A 227 23.32 -10.67 18.27
N VAL A 228 22.26 -10.23 17.59
CA VAL A 228 20.91 -10.10 18.18
C VAL A 228 20.34 -11.47 18.55
N LEU A 229 20.57 -12.47 17.70
CA LEU A 229 20.16 -13.86 17.99
C LEU A 229 20.92 -14.40 19.20
N LEU A 230 22.23 -14.18 19.26
CA LEU A 230 23.10 -14.69 20.32
C LEU A 230 22.83 -14.06 21.69
N GLU A 231 22.37 -12.79 21.74
CA GLU A 231 21.93 -12.12 22.98
C GLU A 231 20.74 -12.81 23.65
N HIS A 232 19.96 -13.57 22.89
CA HIS A 232 18.76 -14.25 23.36
C HIS A 232 18.90 -15.77 23.45
N ASP A 233 20.13 -16.26 23.43
CA ASP A 233 20.40 -17.69 23.57
C ASP A 233 20.21 -18.15 25.03
N PRO A 234 19.30 -19.11 25.29
CA PRO A 234 19.03 -19.61 26.63
C PRO A 234 20.21 -20.35 27.28
N THR A 235 21.24 -20.74 26.51
CA THR A 235 22.44 -21.42 27.03
C THR A 235 23.46 -20.46 27.65
N LEU A 236 23.28 -19.15 27.49
CA LEU A 236 24.13 -18.11 28.09
C LEU A 236 23.53 -17.46 29.35
N SER A 237 22.29 -17.77 29.71
CA SER A 237 21.57 -17.20 30.87
C SER A 237 21.63 -18.06 32.11
#